data_AF-A0A2D6RN66-F1
#
_entry.id   AF-A0A2D6RN66-F1
#
_cell.length_a   1.000
_cell.length_b   1.000
_cell.length_c   1.000
_cell.angle_alpha   90.00
_cell.angle_beta   90.00
_cell.angle_gamma   90.00
#
_symmetry.space_group_name_H-M   'P 1'
#
loop_
_entity.id
_entity.type
_entity.pdbx_description
1 polymer ?
#
loop_
_entity_poly.entity_id
_entity_poly.type
_entity_poly.pdbx_seq_one_letter_code
_entity_poly.pdbx_strand_id
1 'polypeptide(L)'
;MDEYNFITGENFDKRRKEIKNSQKKIIFSSNDDQLNRKVLEKEKIDILLLNQKDKKDFLKQRNSGFNHVLSKIAKKNNVTIGINLDEIINAELKEKAEILARIKQNIKLCNKSKLKMKFTYKKNKRNIYDLKSLGLILKMPTWMTKKL
;
A
#
# COMPACT_ATOMS: atom_id res chain seq x y z
N MET A 1 -10.77 -12.48 12.49
CA MET A 1 -9.34 -12.45 12.12
C MET A 1 -9.33 -12.54 10.60
N ASP A 2 -9.13 -11.43 9.88
CA ASP A 2 -9.08 -11.50 8.41
C ASP A 2 -7.76 -12.21 8.03
N GLU A 3 -7.85 -13.46 7.61
CA GLU A 3 -6.72 -14.23 7.08
C GLU A 3 -6.36 -13.67 5.70
N TYR A 4 -5.25 -12.92 5.63
CA TYR A 4 -4.75 -12.35 4.40
C TYR A 4 -3.71 -13.29 3.79
N ASN A 5 -3.89 -13.63 2.51
CA ASN A 5 -2.84 -14.29 1.75
C ASN A 5 -1.85 -13.23 1.27
N PHE A 6 -0.64 -13.24 1.83
CA PHE A 6 0.47 -12.39 1.39
C PHE A 6 1.16 -13.04 0.21
N ILE A 7 0.99 -12.46 -0.98
CA ILE A 7 1.66 -12.94 -2.18
C ILE A 7 2.86 -12.03 -2.45
N THR A 8 4.08 -12.54 -2.25
CA THR A 8 5.39 -11.89 -2.53
C THR A 8 6.15 -12.67 -3.60
N GLY A 9 6.80 -12.02 -4.56
CA GLY A 9 7.46 -12.69 -5.70
C GLY A 9 7.71 -11.77 -6.90
N GLU A 10 8.46 -12.26 -7.87
CA GLU A 10 8.89 -11.47 -9.05
C GLU A 10 8.14 -11.88 -10.34
N ASN A 11 7.36 -12.97 -10.28
CA ASN A 11 6.87 -13.65 -11.49
C ASN A 11 5.35 -13.60 -11.64
N PHE A 12 4.86 -13.05 -12.77
CA PHE A 12 3.44 -12.72 -13.00
C PHE A 12 2.55 -13.97 -13.15
N ASP A 13 3.02 -14.98 -13.90
CA ASP A 13 2.20 -16.16 -14.25
C ASP A 13 1.99 -17.14 -13.08
N LYS A 14 2.97 -17.28 -12.19
CA LYS A 14 2.81 -18.08 -10.96
C LYS A 14 1.78 -17.44 -10.02
N ARG A 15 1.80 -16.12 -9.91
CA ARG A 15 0.94 -15.35 -9.00
C ARG A 15 -0.51 -15.29 -9.46
N ARG A 16 -0.75 -15.30 -10.78
CA ARG A 16 -2.11 -15.44 -11.34
C ARG A 16 -2.80 -16.73 -10.89
N LYS A 17 -2.05 -17.83 -10.76
CA LYS A 17 -2.59 -19.12 -10.26
C LYS A 17 -2.91 -19.06 -8.78
N GLU A 18 -2.07 -18.40 -7.97
CA GLU A 18 -2.29 -18.22 -6.53
C GLU A 18 -3.47 -17.28 -6.23
N ILE A 19 -3.61 -16.18 -6.99
CA ILE A 19 -4.70 -15.21 -6.86
C ILE A 19 -6.04 -15.85 -7.21
N LYS A 20 -6.10 -16.68 -8.26
CA LYS A 20 -7.33 -17.39 -8.65
C LYS A 20 -7.75 -18.49 -7.69
N ASN A 21 -6.80 -19.14 -7.02
CA ASN A 21 -7.08 -20.24 -6.09
C ASN A 21 -7.45 -19.78 -4.68
N SER A 22 -7.24 -18.50 -4.34
CA SER A 22 -7.52 -17.99 -3.00
C SER A 22 -8.95 -17.45 -2.86
N GLN A 23 -9.73 -18.06 -1.97
CA GLN A 23 -11.07 -17.60 -1.55
C GLN A 23 -11.06 -16.45 -0.52
N LYS A 24 -9.87 -15.95 -0.14
CA LYS A 24 -9.63 -14.98 0.95
C LYS A 24 -9.16 -13.62 0.40
N LYS A 25 -9.19 -12.56 1.23
CA LYS A 25 -8.70 -11.23 0.85
C LYS A 25 -7.22 -11.27 0.46
N ILE A 26 -6.89 -10.76 -0.73
CA ILE A 26 -5.54 -10.87 -1.30
C ILE A 26 -4.75 -9.58 -1.05
N ILE A 27 -3.59 -9.71 -0.41
CA ILE A 27 -2.60 -8.63 -0.28
C ILE A 27 -1.45 -8.90 -1.24
N PHE A 28 -1.29 -8.00 -2.20
CA PHE A 28 -0.21 -8.07 -3.18
C PHE A 28 0.91 -7.08 -2.86
N SER A 29 2.16 -7.52 -2.89
CA SER A 29 3.33 -6.65 -2.72
C SER A 29 4.41 -7.00 -3.76
N SER A 30 4.95 -5.99 -4.43
CA SER A 30 6.18 -6.11 -5.21
C SER A 30 6.96 -4.80 -5.27
N ASN A 31 8.27 -4.92 -5.43
CA ASN A 31 9.17 -3.78 -5.60
C ASN A 31 9.21 -3.26 -7.05
N ASP A 32 8.69 -4.03 -8.01
CA ASP A 32 8.58 -3.63 -9.41
C ASP A 32 7.26 -2.90 -9.69
N ASP A 33 7.37 -1.63 -10.09
CA ASP A 33 6.24 -0.76 -10.43
C ASP A 33 5.51 -1.21 -11.70
N GLN A 34 6.18 -1.81 -12.68
CA GLN A 34 5.54 -2.34 -13.88
C GLN A 34 4.66 -3.55 -13.55
N LEU A 35 5.16 -4.41 -12.66
CA LEU A 35 4.43 -5.57 -12.20
C LEU A 35 3.21 -5.14 -11.37
N ASN A 36 3.36 -4.18 -10.45
CA ASN A 36 2.26 -3.59 -9.69
C ASN A 36 1.15 -3.06 -10.61
N ARG A 37 1.53 -2.38 -11.71
CA ARG A 37 0.57 -1.89 -12.71
C ARG A 37 -0.16 -3.03 -13.42
N LYS A 38 0.56 -4.04 -13.91
CA LYS A 38 -0.04 -5.20 -14.60
C LYS A 38 -1.03 -5.95 -13.71
N VAL A 39 -0.68 -6.14 -12.44
CA VAL A 39 -1.54 -6.82 -11.46
C VAL A 39 -2.78 -5.98 -11.16
N LEU A 40 -2.61 -4.67 -10.95
CA LEU A 40 -3.74 -3.76 -10.78
C LEU A 40 -4.69 -3.78 -11.98
N GLU A 41 -4.18 -3.89 -13.21
CA GLU A 41 -5.01 -3.87 -14.43
C GLU A 41 -5.71 -5.20 -14.72
N LYS A 42 -5.03 -6.33 -14.52
CA LYS A 42 -5.49 -7.65 -15.00
C LYS A 42 -6.10 -8.55 -13.93
N GLU A 43 -5.74 -8.36 -12.67
CA GLU A 43 -6.11 -9.27 -11.58
C GLU A 43 -7.07 -8.63 -10.58
N LYS A 44 -7.91 -9.45 -9.95
CA LYS A 44 -8.82 -9.01 -8.87
C LYS A 44 -8.09 -9.13 -7.53
N ILE A 45 -7.44 -8.05 -7.11
CA ILE A 45 -6.81 -7.94 -5.79
C ILE A 45 -7.61 -7.01 -4.87
N ASP A 46 -7.63 -7.31 -3.57
CA ASP A 46 -8.32 -6.46 -2.59
C ASP A 46 -7.41 -5.32 -2.11
N ILE A 47 -6.14 -5.62 -1.85
CA ILE A 47 -5.18 -4.69 -1.26
C ILE A 47 -3.85 -4.75 -2.02
N LEU A 48 -3.37 -3.58 -2.47
CA LEU A 48 -2.01 -3.40 -2.99
C LEU A 48 -1.12 -2.80 -1.91
N LEU A 49 -0.19 -3.60 -1.37
CA LEU A 49 0.79 -3.18 -0.38
C LEU A 49 2.00 -2.53 -1.06
N LEU A 50 2.21 -1.25 -0.79
CA LEU A 50 3.32 -0.48 -1.34
C LEU A 50 4.51 -0.49 -0.37
N ASN A 51 5.59 -1.17 -0.73
CA ASN A 51 6.86 -1.06 -0.01
C ASN A 51 7.53 0.28 -0.37
N GLN A 52 7.99 1.00 0.65
CA GLN A 52 8.62 2.33 0.50
C GLN A 52 10.13 2.27 0.71
N LYS A 53 10.66 1.15 1.18
CA LYS A 53 12.06 0.89 1.49
C LYS A 53 12.90 0.87 0.21
N ASP A 54 14.15 1.33 0.33
CA ASP A 54 15.19 1.21 -0.70
C ASP A 54 14.86 1.82 -2.08
N LYS A 55 13.85 2.70 -2.16
CA LYS A 55 13.58 3.46 -3.40
C LYS A 55 14.48 4.68 -3.48
N LYS A 56 15.09 4.91 -4.65
CA LYS A 56 15.84 6.13 -4.95
C LYS A 56 14.87 7.21 -5.43
N ASP A 57 14.89 8.36 -4.77
CA ASP A 57 14.08 9.52 -5.17
C ASP A 57 14.58 10.12 -6.50
N PHE A 58 13.65 10.69 -7.26
CA PHE A 58 13.98 11.44 -8.47
C PHE A 58 14.34 12.88 -8.12
N LEU A 59 15.04 13.56 -9.03
CA LEU A 59 15.51 14.93 -8.83
C LEU A 59 14.40 15.93 -8.46
N LYS A 60 13.16 15.71 -8.93
CA LYS A 60 12.01 16.62 -8.72
C LYS A 60 10.89 16.03 -7.85
N GLN A 61 10.94 14.74 -7.50
CA GLN A 61 9.85 14.08 -6.80
C GLN A 61 10.32 12.83 -6.05
N ARG A 62 9.63 12.50 -4.95
CA ARG A 62 9.89 11.25 -4.24
C ARG A 62 9.36 10.06 -5.01
N ASN A 63 10.14 9.00 -5.06
CA ASN A 63 9.75 7.77 -5.73
C ASN A 63 9.03 6.84 -4.75
N SER A 64 7.70 6.95 -4.68
CA SER A 64 6.87 6.03 -3.87
C SER A 64 6.37 4.81 -4.65
N GLY A 65 6.65 4.74 -5.96
CA GLY A 65 6.02 3.80 -6.90
C GLY A 65 4.50 3.95 -7.05
N PHE A 66 3.92 5.06 -6.56
CA PHE A 66 2.50 5.32 -6.65
C PHE A 66 2.21 6.66 -7.31
N ASN A 67 1.51 6.59 -8.43
CA ASN A 67 1.24 7.73 -9.30
C ASN A 67 -0.27 7.93 -9.50
N HIS A 68 -0.63 9.09 -10.06
CA HIS A 68 -2.01 9.43 -10.38
C HIS A 68 -2.68 8.40 -11.33
N VAL A 69 -1.94 7.83 -12.29
CA VAL A 69 -2.44 6.76 -13.18
C VAL A 69 -2.80 5.51 -12.39
N LEU A 70 -1.90 5.02 -11.53
CA LEU A 70 -2.15 3.87 -10.66
C LEU A 70 -3.33 4.11 -9.74
N SER A 71 -3.48 5.33 -9.23
CA SER A 71 -4.62 5.68 -8.38
C SER A 71 -5.97 5.57 -9.13
N LYS A 72 -6.02 5.94 -10.42
CA LYS A 72 -7.22 5.81 -11.24
C LYS A 72 -7.55 4.34 -11.53
N ILE A 73 -6.53 3.54 -11.85
CA ILE A 73 -6.68 2.10 -12.11
C ILE A 73 -7.16 1.38 -10.83
N ALA A 74 -6.51 1.63 -9.70
CA ALA A 74 -6.93 1.08 -8.41
C ALA A 74 -8.38 1.46 -8.07
N LYS A 75 -8.80 2.69 -8.41
CA LYS A 75 -10.18 3.14 -8.14
C LYS A 75 -11.18 2.42 -9.03
N LYS A 76 -10.87 2.26 -10.32
CA LYS A 76 -11.68 1.54 -11.30
C LYS A 76 -11.90 0.08 -10.86
N ASN A 77 -10.84 -0.54 -10.33
CA ASN A 77 -10.86 -1.94 -9.93
C ASN A 77 -11.18 -2.15 -8.44
N ASN A 78 -11.60 -1.09 -7.74
CA ASN A 78 -11.98 -1.09 -6.31
C ASN A 78 -10.90 -1.66 -5.37
N VAL A 79 -9.63 -1.45 -5.70
CA VAL A 79 -8.47 -1.91 -4.94
C VAL A 79 -8.15 -0.90 -3.83
N THR A 80 -7.86 -1.40 -2.64
CA THR A 80 -7.42 -0.60 -1.48
C THR A 80 -5.89 -0.51 -1.45
N ILE A 81 -5.35 0.65 -1.10
CA ILE A 81 -3.89 0.81 -0.95
C ILE A 81 -3.46 0.44 0.46
N GLY A 82 -2.49 -0.46 0.58
CA GLY A 82 -1.89 -0.92 1.83
C GLY A 82 -0.58 -0.18 2.13
N ILE A 83 -0.40 0.19 3.40
CA ILE A 83 0.88 0.69 3.94
C ILE A 83 1.42 -0.33 4.93
N ASN A 84 2.69 -0.69 4.77
CA ASN A 84 3.37 -1.58 5.69
C ASN A 84 3.81 -0.83 6.97
N LEU A 85 3.18 -1.14 8.10
CA LEU A 85 3.51 -0.52 9.38
C LEU A 85 4.84 -1.03 9.96
N ASP A 86 5.16 -2.31 9.73
CA ASP A 86 6.40 -2.91 10.23
C ASP A 86 7.63 -2.20 9.63
N GLU A 87 7.51 -1.72 8.40
CA GLU A 87 8.54 -0.95 7.70
C GLU A 87 8.83 0.40 8.39
N ILE A 88 7.80 1.07 8.91
CA ILE A 88 7.92 2.35 9.61
C ILE A 88 8.54 2.16 11.00
N ILE A 89 8.21 1.05 11.67
CA ILE A 89 8.67 0.77 13.03
C ILE A 89 10.14 0.36 13.04
N ASN A 90 10.54 -0.48 12.07
CA ASN A 90 11.88 -1.07 12.02
C ASN A 90 12.91 -0.21 11.27
N ALA A 91 12.49 0.87 10.59
CA ALA A 91 13.40 1.75 9.85
C ALA A 91 14.22 2.66 10.77
N GLU A 92 15.47 2.94 10.36
CA GLU A 92 16.34 3.90 11.02
C GLU A 92 15.83 5.34 10.88
N LEU A 93 16.36 6.28 11.68
CA LEU A 93 15.80 7.63 11.81
C LEU A 93 15.67 8.37 10.45
N LYS A 94 16.70 8.31 9.61
CA LYS A 94 16.72 8.96 8.29
C LYS A 94 15.75 8.29 7.32
N GLU A 95 15.84 6.97 7.22
CA GLU A 95 14.99 6.16 6.34
C GLU A 95 13.51 6.27 6.73
N LYS A 96 13.22 6.29 8.02
CA LYS A 96 11.87 6.49 8.57
C LYS A 96 11.29 7.84 8.14
N ALA A 97 12.09 8.91 8.18
CA ALA A 97 11.65 10.22 7.69
C ALA A 97 11.27 10.17 6.21
N GLU A 98 12.08 9.50 5.37
CA GLU A 98 11.81 9.32 3.94
C GLU A 98 10.53 8.52 3.68
N ILE A 99 10.36 7.39 4.38
CA ILE A 99 9.17 6.53 4.29
C ILE A 99 7.90 7.32 4.66
N LEU A 100 7.91 8.03 5.79
CA LEU A 100 6.76 8.84 6.22
C LEU A 100 6.43 9.92 5.19
N ALA A 101 7.45 10.52 4.59
CA ALA A 101 7.27 11.56 3.60
C ALA A 101 6.68 11.02 2.28
N ARG A 102 7.03 9.78 1.88
CA ARG A 102 6.41 9.05 0.75
C ARG A 102 4.97 8.64 1.07
N ILE A 103 4.70 8.15 2.28
CA ILE A 103 3.35 7.81 2.73
C ILE A 103 2.42 9.03 2.66
N LYS A 104 2.88 10.19 3.14
CA LYS A 104 2.11 11.44 3.08
C LYS A 104 1.75 11.84 1.64
N GLN A 105 2.66 11.62 0.69
CA GLN A 105 2.39 11.81 -0.74
C GLN A 105 1.34 10.82 -1.26
N ASN A 106 1.44 9.55 -0.88
CA ASN A 106 0.48 8.51 -1.27
C ASN A 106 -0.92 8.82 -0.72
N ILE A 107 -1.02 9.29 0.53
CA ILE A 107 -2.28 9.72 1.14
C ILE A 107 -2.92 10.86 0.34
N LYS A 108 -2.13 11.85 -0.07
CA LYS A 108 -2.62 12.97 -0.89
C LYS A 108 -3.19 12.48 -2.22
N LEU A 109 -2.51 11.55 -2.88
CA LEU A 109 -2.97 10.93 -4.14
C LEU A 109 -4.22 10.09 -3.94
N CYS A 110 -4.29 9.30 -2.86
CA CYS A 110 -5.46 8.51 -2.51
C CYS A 110 -6.68 9.38 -2.18
N ASN A 111 -6.47 10.48 -1.45
CA ASN A 111 -7.54 11.43 -1.15
C ASN A 111 -8.08 12.08 -2.42
N LYS A 112 -7.21 12.51 -3.35
CA LYS A 112 -7.61 13.09 -4.64
C LYS A 112 -8.44 12.12 -5.49
N SER A 113 -8.12 10.84 -5.45
CA SER A 113 -8.81 9.77 -6.20
C SER A 113 -9.95 9.10 -5.42
N LYS A 114 -10.24 9.55 -4.19
CA LYS A 114 -11.21 8.95 -3.26
C LYS A 114 -11.00 7.43 -3.09
N LEU A 115 -9.73 7.02 -3.00
CA LEU A 115 -9.32 5.64 -2.73
C LEU A 115 -9.37 5.32 -1.24
N LYS A 116 -9.56 4.04 -0.91
CA LYS A 116 -9.40 3.56 0.47
C LYS A 116 -7.93 3.24 0.71
N MET A 117 -7.49 3.48 1.93
CA MET A 117 -6.13 3.13 2.37
C MET A 117 -6.19 2.42 3.71
N LYS A 118 -5.35 1.41 3.91
CA LYS A 118 -5.26 0.63 5.15
C LYS A 118 -3.81 0.42 5.59
N PHE A 119 -3.60 0.40 6.90
CA PHE A 119 -2.34 -0.06 7.47
C PHE A 119 -2.37 -1.58 7.59
N THR A 120 -1.31 -2.23 7.12
CA THR A 120 -1.09 -3.68 7.25
C THR A 120 0.15 -3.91 8.10
N TYR A 121 0.10 -4.93 8.95
CA TYR A 121 1.22 -5.34 9.81
C TYR A 121 1.30 -6.88 9.78
N LYS A 122 2.51 -7.42 9.79
CA LYS A 122 2.78 -8.85 9.94
C LYS A 122 3.17 -9.20 11.38
N LYS A 123 4.02 -8.38 12.01
CA LYS A 123 4.56 -8.66 13.35
C LYS A 123 4.07 -7.68 14.41
N ASN A 124 4.06 -6.38 14.11
CA ASN A 124 3.75 -5.36 15.11
C ASN A 124 2.27 -4.98 15.10
N LYS A 125 1.45 -5.79 15.77
CA LYS A 125 0.04 -5.46 15.99
C LYS A 125 -0.08 -4.22 16.87
N ARG A 126 -0.81 -3.21 16.39
CA ARG A 126 -1.11 -1.97 17.12
C ARG A 126 -2.61 -1.80 17.30
N ASN A 127 -3.00 -1.02 18.29
CA ASN A 127 -4.41 -0.73 18.53
C ASN A 127 -4.99 0.12 17.39
N ILE A 128 -6.28 -0.03 17.11
CA ILE A 128 -6.99 0.72 16.07
C ILE A 128 -6.92 2.23 16.35
N TYR A 129 -6.96 2.62 17.63
CA TYR A 129 -6.81 4.03 18.04
C TYR A 129 -5.43 4.60 17.68
N ASP A 130 -4.36 3.85 17.92
CA ASP A 130 -3.00 4.27 17.54
C ASP A 130 -2.85 4.43 16.03
N LEU A 131 -3.42 3.51 15.25
CA LEU A 131 -3.42 3.57 13.79
C LEU A 131 -4.20 4.77 13.26
N LYS A 132 -5.33 5.10 13.91
CA LYS A 132 -6.12 6.30 13.57
C LYS A 132 -5.32 7.57 13.87
N SER A 133 -4.69 7.65 15.04
CA SER A 133 -3.84 8.78 15.42
C SER A 133 -2.67 8.95 14.46
N LEU A 134 -1.97 7.87 14.11
CA LEU A 134 -0.90 7.88 13.12
C LEU A 134 -1.39 8.35 11.75
N GLY A 135 -2.55 7.85 11.30
CA GLY A 135 -3.17 8.28 10.06
C GLY A 135 -3.46 9.79 10.05
N LEU A 136 -4.01 10.33 11.13
CA LEU A 136 -4.30 11.75 11.26
C LEU A 136 -3.02 12.61 11.20
N ILE A 137 -1.95 12.20 11.88
CA ILE A 137 -0.64 12.86 11.83
C ILE A 137 -0.09 12.89 10.38
N LEU A 138 -0.31 11.82 9.63
CA LEU A 138 0.11 11.70 8.23
C LEU A 138 -0.81 12.43 7.24
N LYS A 139 -1.76 13.26 7.75
CA LYS A 139 -2.78 13.99 6.98
C LYS A 139 -3.79 13.09 6.26
N MET A 140 -4.08 11.91 6.80
CA MET A 140 -5.23 11.13 6.33
C MET A 140 -6.54 11.83 6.71
N PRO A 141 -7.49 11.98 5.78
CA PRO A 141 -8.78 12.57 6.10
C PRO A 141 -9.61 11.63 6.98
N THR A 142 -10.49 12.20 7.79
CA THR A 142 -11.30 11.47 8.78
C THR A 142 -12.19 10.38 8.18
N TRP A 143 -12.72 10.59 6.97
CA TRP A 143 -13.51 9.56 6.26
C TRP A 143 -12.70 8.31 5.89
N MET A 144 -11.38 8.48 5.69
CA MET A 144 -10.45 7.41 5.35
C MET A 144 -10.00 6.67 6.62
N THR A 145 -9.74 7.39 7.72
CA THR A 145 -9.36 6.79 9.00
C THR A 145 -10.51 6.08 9.72
N LYS A 146 -11.76 6.49 9.48
CA LYS A 146 -12.96 5.78 9.98
C LYS A 146 -13.08 4.35 9.44
N LYS A 147 -12.47 4.05 8.28
CA LYS A 147 -12.55 2.75 7.60
C LYS A 147 -11.32 1.85 7.82
N LEU A 148 -10.43 2.24 8.75
CA LEU A 148 -9.31 1.43 9.22
C LEU A 148 -9.80 0.27 10.09
#